data_AF-A0A920NXP2-F1
#
_entry.id   AF-A0A920NXP2-F1
#
_cell.length_a   1.000
_cell.length_b   1.000
_cell.length_c   1.000
_cell.angle_alpha   90.00
_cell.angle_beta   90.00
_cell.angle_gamma   90.00
#
_symmetry.space_group_name_H-M   'P 1'
#
loop_
_entity.id
_entity.type
_entity.pdbx_description
1 polymer ?
#
loop_
_entity_poly.entity_id
_entity_poly.type
_entity_poly.pdbx_seq_one_letter_code
_entity_poly.pdbx_strand_id
1 'polypeptide(L)' 'MNLIDFIAFDLDGTLLDTAKDFFLAVNELRSNYQLEPCEFNEVRSRVSEGAISLAGYA' A
#
# COMPACT_ATOMS: atom_id res chain seq x y z
N MET A 1 -32.02 16.48 12.38
CA MET A 1 -30.63 16.90 12.09
C MET A 1 -29.98 15.79 11.30
N ASN A 2 -29.76 15.99 9.99
CA ASN A 2 -28.82 15.15 9.27
C ASN A 2 -27.43 15.65 9.72
N LEU A 3 -26.75 14.84 10.53
CA LEU A 3 -25.57 15.24 11.29
C LEU A 3 -24.25 15.14 10.50
N ILE A 4 -24.30 14.79 9.21
CA ILE A 4 -23.12 14.61 8.36
C ILE A 4 -23.40 15.23 7.00
N ASP A 5 -22.64 16.27 6.66
CA ASP A 5 -22.75 17.01 5.40
C ASP A 5 -21.82 16.45 4.31
N PHE A 6 -20.81 15.65 4.68
CA PHE A 6 -19.82 15.11 3.76
C PHE A 6 -19.14 13.86 4.31
N ILE A 7 -18.85 12.90 3.42
CA ILE A 7 -18.07 11.69 3.72
C ILE A 7 -16.98 11.58 2.67
N ALA A 8 -15.72 11.52 3.11
CA ALA A 8 -14.58 11.17 2.28
C ALA A 8 -14.17 9.72 2.54
N PHE A 9 -13.75 9.04 1.47
CA PHE A 9 -13.17 7.71 1.55
C PHE A 9 -11.76 7.77 1.02
N ASP A 10 -10.87 7.08 1.74
CA ASP A 10 -9.56 6.74 1.20
C ASP A 10 -9.67 5.63 0.15
N LEU A 11 -8.66 5.45 -0.68
CA LEU A 11 -8.65 4.42 -1.72
C LEU A 11 -8.10 3.11 -1.17
N ASP A 12 -6.84 3.13 -0.72
CA ASP A 12 -6.03 1.96 -0.43
C ASP A 12 -6.43 1.30 0.90
N GLY A 13 -6.91 0.06 0.82
CA GLY A 13 -7.43 -0.67 1.97
C GLY A 13 -8.80 -0.17 2.47
N THR A 14 -9.38 0.85 1.83
CA THR A 14 -10.73 1.37 2.15
C THR A 14 -11.71 1.07 1.03
N LEU A 15 -11.52 1.64 -0.16
CA LEU A 15 -12.36 1.35 -1.32
C LEU A 15 -11.87 0.13 -2.11
N LEU A 16 -10.56 -0.14 -2.10
CA LEU A 16 -9.92 -1.24 -2.83
C LEU A 16 -8.89 -1.97 -1.97
N ASP A 17 -8.84 -3.31 -2.05
CA ASP A 17 -7.72 -4.10 -1.49
C ASP A 17 -6.54 -4.11 -2.47
N THR A 18 -5.73 -3.06 -2.42
CA THR A 18 -4.56 -2.85 -3.29
C THR A 18 -3.29 -3.57 -2.81
N ALA A 19 -3.36 -4.36 -1.73
CA ALA A 19 -2.17 -4.97 -1.12
C ALA A 19 -1.44 -5.93 -2.07
N LYS A 20 -2.17 -6.62 -2.95
CA LYS A 20 -1.58 -7.55 -3.94
C LYS A 20 -0.81 -6.79 -5.02
N ASP A 21 -1.36 -5.67 -5.48
CA ASP A 21 -0.73 -4.85 -6.51
C ASP A 21 0.54 -4.20 -5.97
N PHE A 22 0.49 -3.67 -4.75
CA PHE A 22 1.67 -3.15 -4.07
C PHE A 22 2.73 -4.23 -3.82
N PHE A 23 2.32 -5.45 -3.47
CA PHE A 23 3.27 -6.55 -3.26
C PHE A 23 4.08 -6.87 -4.52
N LEU A 24 3.44 -6.85 -5.68
CA LEU A 24 4.11 -7.05 -6.97
C LEU A 24 5.05 -5.87 -7.27
N ALA A 25 4.57 -4.63 -7.14
CA ALA A 25 5.35 -3.44 -7.45
C ALA A 25 6.58 -3.28 -6.53
N VAL A 26 6.42 -3.54 -5.22
CA VAL A 26 7.52 -3.47 -4.25
C VAL A 26 8.58 -4.52 -4.56
N ASN A 27 8.20 -5.76 -4.86
CA ASN A 27 9.16 -6.80 -5.19
C ASN A 27 9.84 -6.59 -6.55
N GLU A 28 9.14 -6.00 -7.52
CA GLU A 28 9.75 -5.56 -8.77
C GLU A 28 10.80 -4.47 -8.52
N LEU A 29 10.48 -3.48 -7.67
CA LEU A 29 11.40 -2.43 -7.29
C LEU A 29 12.64 -2.99 -6.56
N ARG A 30 12.44 -3.91 -5.61
CA ARG A 30 13.51 -4.61 -4.88
C ARG A 30 14.43 -5.38 -5.81
N SER A 31 13.87 -6.10 -6.77
CA SER A 31 14.62 -6.82 -7.80
C SER A 31 15.51 -5.87 -8.63
N ASN A 32 14.99 -4.71 -9.03
CA ASN A 32 15.75 -3.71 -9.78
C ASN A 32 16.98 -3.18 -8.99
N TYR A 33 16.92 -3.17 -7.66
CA TYR A 33 18.00 -2.78 -6.77
C TYR A 33 18.77 -3.96 -6.16
N GLN A 34 18.54 -5.19 -6.63
CA GLN A 34 19.22 -6.40 -6.15
C GLN A 34 19.01 -6.65 -4.64
N LEU A 35 17.83 -6.31 -4.12
CA LEU A 35 17.41 -6.57 -2.76
C LEU A 35 16.60 -7.87 -2.69
N GLU A 36 16.68 -8.56 -1.54
CA GLU A 36 15.89 -9.77 -1.29
C GLU A 36 14.39 -9.46 -1.36
N PRO A 37 13.54 -10.33 -1.91
CA PRO A 37 12.10 -10.11 -1.95
C PRO A 37 11.52 -9.98 -0.52
N CYS A 38 10.49 -9.16 -0.37
CA CYS A 38 9.74 -9.01 0.88
C CYS A 38 8.49 -9.90 0.88
N GLU A 39 8.03 -10.25 2.08
CA GLU A 39 6.83 -11.07 2.25
C GLU A 39 5.53 -10.25 2.08
N PHE A 40 4.47 -10.91 1.63
CA PHE A 40 3.18 -10.25 1.38
C PHE A 40 2.62 -9.53 2.61
N ASN A 41 2.76 -10.13 3.79
CA ASN A 41 2.28 -9.53 5.04
C ASN A 41 3.04 -8.26 5.44
N GLU A 42 4.32 -8.16 5.06
CA GLU A 42 5.12 -6.96 5.30
C GLU A 42 4.61 -5.80 4.44
N VAL A 43 4.25 -6.07 3.18
CA VAL A 43 3.68 -5.05 2.29
C VAL A 43 2.26 -4.70 2.74
N ARG A 44 1.40 -5.69 3.02
CA ARG A 44 0.01 -5.46 3.43
C ARG A 44 -0.13 -4.58 4.67
N SER A 45 0.79 -4.71 5.62
CA SER A 45 0.80 -3.87 6.84
C SER A 45 1.22 -2.42 6.59
N ARG A 46 1.74 -2.09 5.40
CA ARG A 46 2.27 -0.77 5.02
C ARG A 46 1.47 -0.06 3.93
N VAL A 47 0.48 -0.72 3.33
CA VAL A 47 -0.31 -0.15 2.22
C VAL A 47 -0.95 1.19 2.59
N SER A 48 -1.48 1.30 3.80
CA SER A 48 -2.13 2.52 4.30
C SER A 48 -1.14 3.60 4.79
N GLU A 49 0.17 3.34 4.78
CA GLU A 49 1.21 4.33 5.10
C GLU A 49 1.57 5.21 3.89
N GLY A 50 1.00 4.90 2.73
CA GLY A 50 1.18 5.64 1.48
C GLY A 50 2.43 5.26 0.68
N ALA A 51 2.48 5.77 -0.55
CA ALA A 51 3.47 5.37 -1.54
C ALA A 51 4.93 5.70 -1.15
N ILE A 52 5.17 6.80 -0.42
CA ILE A 52 6.53 7.19 0.01
C ILE A 52 7.08 6.19 1.03
N SER A 53 6.24 5.74 1.98
CA SER A 53 6.62 4.75 2.98
C SER A 53 6.94 3.40 2.31
N LEU A 54 6.09 2.97 1.38
CA LEU A 54 6.29 1.76 0.59
C LEU A 54 7.55 1.80 -0.27
N ALA A 55 7.81 2.91 -0.96
CA ALA A 55 8.99 3.07 -1.79
C ALA A 55 10.29 3.17 -0.98
N GLY A 56 10.25 3.71 0.24
CA GLY A 56 11.40 3.72 1.15
C GLY A 56 11.68 2.37 1.81
N TYR A 57 10.65 1.51 1.93
CA TYR A 57 10.78 0.14 2.41
C TYR A 57 11.30 -0.81 1.33
N ALA A 58 10.85 -0.60 0.08
CA ALA A 58 11.29 -1.34 -1.10
C ALA A 58 12.79 -1.17 -1.32
#